data_AF-A0A975QLV5-F1
#
_entry.id   AF-A0A975QLV5-F1
#
_cell.length_a   1.000
_cell.length_b   1.000
_cell.length_c   1.000
_cell.angle_alpha   90.00
_cell.angle_beta   90.00
_cell.angle_gamma   90.00
#
_symmetry.space_group_name_H-M   'P 1'
#
loop_
_entity.id
_entity.type
_entity.pdbx_description
1 polymer ?
#
loop_
_entity_poly.entity_id
_entity_poly.type
_entity_poly.pdbx_seq_one_letter_code
_entity_poly.pdbx_strand_id
1 'polypeptide(L)'
;MVVAEHLAVDPVYVHPDRHLDGDRSTILSEARAVELSERLTRELPHVYVAVTPWQNAPRSMATALVNRAETEGTYLVVGSGPTVVSARSDGARTPGPSSDTVRMALAVVNERPDMARASLDDRLDLVLDLLGDERAAAREYERLASGSEQGRTVSLVVVLVAALPLVVLGLWALRRRALRPVRVVPLSEAVVDTVESAAREELRRDLVRDLPSYGRRVAGFEGPRSRAARALAAYEAAGRVLDTAEDVSDLVGVRVLLDHCEAALTAGPTPATASSTPGTRE
;
A
#
# COMPACT_ATOMS: atom_id res chain seq x y z
N MET A 1 -19.68 3.12 7.00
CA MET A 1 -18.59 2.24 6.55
C MET A 1 -18.83 0.91 7.23
N VAL A 2 -19.55 0.04 6.53
CA VAL A 2 -20.31 -1.10 7.09
C VAL A 2 -19.44 -2.34 7.29
N VAL A 3 -18.28 -2.41 6.64
CA VAL A 3 -17.40 -3.60 6.65
C VAL A 3 -16.81 -3.89 8.03
N ALA A 4 -16.24 -2.88 8.70
CA ALA A 4 -15.62 -3.05 10.01
C ALA A 4 -16.64 -3.49 11.08
N GLU A 5 -17.82 -2.86 11.08
CA GLU A 5 -18.93 -3.19 11.98
C GLU A 5 -19.43 -4.62 11.74
N HIS A 6 -19.51 -5.05 10.48
CA HIS A 6 -19.88 -6.43 10.16
C HIS A 6 -18.83 -7.44 10.63
N LEU A 7 -17.55 -7.14 10.42
CA LEU A 7 -16.45 -8.02 10.84
C LEU A 7 -16.33 -8.19 12.35
N ALA A 8 -16.92 -7.28 13.13
CA ALA A 8 -17.03 -7.44 14.58
C ALA A 8 -18.03 -8.56 14.98
N VAL A 9 -18.95 -8.92 14.09
CA VAL A 9 -20.00 -9.92 14.33
C VAL A 9 -19.72 -11.22 13.59
N ASP A 10 -19.28 -11.15 12.33
CA ASP A 10 -19.01 -12.30 11.46
C ASP A 10 -17.58 -12.18 10.88
N PRO A 11 -16.71 -13.20 11.00
CA PRO A 11 -15.34 -13.11 10.49
C PRO A 11 -15.25 -12.96 8.96
N VAL A 12 -16.32 -13.14 8.20
CA VAL A 12 -16.32 -13.00 6.74
C VAL A 12 -17.30 -11.93 6.29
N TYR A 13 -16.79 -10.87 5.67
CA TYR A 13 -17.60 -9.90 4.94
C TYR A 13 -17.44 -10.11 3.43
N VAL A 14 -18.57 -10.19 2.73
CA VAL A 14 -18.56 -10.12 1.27
C VAL A 14 -19.48 -9.02 0.76
N HIS A 15 -18.94 -8.14 -0.06
CA HIS A 15 -19.69 -7.03 -0.61
C HIS A 15 -20.82 -7.52 -1.55
N PRO A 16 -22.06 -6.99 -1.42
CA PRO A 16 -23.20 -7.44 -2.23
C PRO A 16 -22.97 -7.25 -3.74
N ASP A 17 -22.33 -6.13 -4.11
CA ASP A 17 -22.05 -5.77 -5.50
C ASP A 17 -20.91 -6.58 -6.16
N ARG A 18 -20.40 -7.65 -5.53
CA ARG A 18 -19.31 -8.49 -6.09
C ARG A 18 -19.61 -9.09 -7.47
N HIS A 19 -20.87 -9.08 -7.90
CA HIS A 19 -21.31 -9.63 -9.18
C HIS A 19 -21.12 -8.66 -10.37
N LEU A 20 -20.68 -7.42 -10.11
CA LEU A 20 -20.60 -6.36 -11.13
C LEU A 20 -19.28 -6.39 -11.94
N ASP A 21 -18.21 -6.98 -11.41
CA ASP A 21 -16.98 -7.20 -12.18
C ASP A 21 -17.08 -8.58 -12.85
N GLY A 22 -17.14 -8.61 -14.18
CA GLY A 22 -17.34 -9.83 -14.98
C GLY A 22 -16.22 -10.88 -14.91
N ASP A 23 -15.26 -10.71 -14.01
CA ASP A 23 -14.20 -11.68 -13.76
C ASP A 23 -14.65 -12.70 -12.70
N ARG A 24 -15.04 -13.89 -13.15
CA ARG A 24 -15.46 -14.98 -12.26
C ARG A 24 -14.38 -15.42 -11.28
N SER A 25 -13.11 -15.09 -11.52
CA SER A 25 -12.01 -15.50 -10.66
C SER A 25 -12.01 -14.82 -9.28
N THR A 26 -12.77 -13.74 -9.09
CA THR A 26 -12.85 -12.97 -7.83
C THR A 26 -14.21 -13.09 -7.13
N ILE A 27 -15.13 -13.89 -7.66
CA ILE A 27 -16.47 -14.08 -7.08
C ILE A 27 -16.41 -15.21 -6.06
N LEU A 28 -16.46 -14.85 -4.78
CA LEU A 28 -16.76 -15.80 -3.70
C LEU A 28 -18.27 -16.13 -3.77
N SER A 29 -18.70 -17.37 -3.54
CA SER A 29 -20.14 -17.69 -3.44
C SER A 29 -20.67 -17.41 -2.03
N GLU A 30 -22.00 -17.35 -1.83
CA GLU A 30 -22.59 -17.19 -0.50
C GLU A 30 -22.41 -18.45 0.36
N ALA A 31 -22.65 -19.63 -0.21
CA ALA A 31 -22.39 -20.91 0.47
C ALA A 31 -20.92 -21.02 0.92
N ARG A 32 -19.99 -20.55 0.08
CA ARG A 32 -18.57 -20.54 0.41
C ARG A 32 -18.22 -19.54 1.50
N ALA A 33 -18.86 -18.37 1.53
CA ALA A 33 -18.67 -17.40 2.60
C ALA A 33 -19.10 -17.96 3.97
N VAL A 34 -20.19 -18.72 4.02
CA VAL A 34 -20.65 -19.42 5.23
C VAL A 34 -19.63 -20.47 5.68
N GLU A 35 -19.14 -21.29 4.75
CA GLU A 35 -18.11 -22.31 5.05
C GLU A 35 -16.82 -21.67 5.59
N LEU A 36 -16.37 -20.57 4.96
CA LEU A 36 -15.21 -19.82 5.44
C LEU A 36 -15.45 -19.22 6.83
N SER A 37 -16.65 -18.71 7.11
CA SER A 37 -16.98 -18.15 8.42
C SER A 37 -16.94 -19.22 9.52
N GLU A 38 -17.50 -20.40 9.26
CA GLU A 38 -17.41 -21.55 10.18
C GLU A 38 -15.96 -21.98 10.40
N ARG A 39 -15.18 -22.04 9.31
CA ARG A 39 -13.78 -22.44 9.36
C ARG A 39 -12.93 -21.45 10.18
N LEU A 40 -13.05 -20.16 9.90
CA LEU A 40 -12.33 -19.11 10.63
C LEU A 40 -12.69 -19.11 12.12
N THR A 41 -13.99 -19.27 12.43
CA THR A 41 -14.44 -19.33 13.83
C THR A 41 -13.85 -20.53 14.59
N ARG A 42 -13.65 -21.67 13.91
CA ARG A 42 -13.19 -22.91 14.54
C ARG A 42 -11.68 -23.06 14.57
N GLU A 43 -11.00 -22.75 13.47
CA GLU A 43 -9.60 -23.09 13.24
C GLU A 43 -8.67 -21.88 13.39
N LEU A 44 -9.15 -20.68 13.05
CA LEU A 44 -8.35 -19.47 12.96
C LEU A 44 -9.05 -18.30 13.64
N PRO A 45 -9.31 -18.39 14.95
CA PRO A 45 -9.90 -17.26 15.67
C PRO A 45 -9.01 -16.03 15.50
N HIS A 46 -9.64 -14.86 15.34
CA HIS A 46 -8.97 -13.57 15.06
C HIS A 46 -8.40 -13.42 13.65
N VAL A 47 -8.77 -14.28 12.70
CA VAL A 47 -8.57 -14.03 11.27
C VAL A 47 -9.90 -13.62 10.64
N TYR A 48 -9.91 -12.48 9.97
CA TYR A 48 -11.07 -11.86 9.35
C TYR A 48 -10.84 -11.73 7.84
N VAL A 49 -11.87 -11.94 7.03
CA VAL A 49 -11.79 -11.87 5.57
C VAL A 49 -12.80 -10.86 5.04
N ALA A 50 -12.34 -9.87 4.26
CA ALA A 50 -13.17 -8.91 3.55
C ALA A 50 -12.97 -9.03 2.04
N VAL A 51 -14.03 -9.39 1.31
CA VAL A 51 -14.03 -9.44 -0.15
C VAL A 51 -14.86 -8.27 -0.68
N THR A 52 -14.19 -7.33 -1.36
CA THR A 52 -14.81 -6.06 -1.77
C THR A 52 -14.29 -5.61 -3.14
N PRO A 53 -15.11 -4.92 -3.97
CA PRO A 53 -14.70 -4.48 -5.30
C PRO A 53 -13.88 -3.17 -5.25
N TRP A 54 -12.86 -3.10 -4.38
CA TRP A 54 -12.01 -1.92 -4.30
C TRP A 54 -11.06 -1.88 -5.50
N GLN A 55 -11.29 -0.91 -6.39
CA GLN A 55 -10.47 -0.72 -7.60
C GLN A 55 -9.08 -0.17 -7.30
N ASN A 56 -8.93 0.62 -6.22
CA ASN A 56 -7.69 1.33 -5.92
C ASN A 56 -7.28 1.13 -4.45
N ALA A 57 -6.02 0.74 -4.25
CA ALA A 57 -5.33 0.67 -2.96
C ALA A 57 -5.94 -0.29 -1.90
N PRO A 58 -5.97 -1.62 -2.16
CA PRO A 58 -6.45 -2.61 -1.19
C PRO A 58 -5.66 -2.56 0.13
N ARG A 59 -4.37 -2.21 0.11
CA ARG A 59 -3.57 -2.01 1.33
C ARG A 59 -4.07 -0.83 2.17
N SER A 60 -4.32 0.32 1.55
CA SER A 60 -4.82 1.50 2.28
C SER A 60 -6.19 1.24 2.88
N MET A 61 -7.04 0.46 2.21
CA MET A 61 -8.32 0.04 2.79
C MET A 61 -8.17 -1.00 3.89
N ALA A 62 -7.23 -1.94 3.77
CA ALA A 62 -6.94 -2.87 4.86
C ALA A 62 -6.48 -2.12 6.12
N THR A 63 -5.62 -1.10 5.98
CA THR A 63 -5.23 -0.22 7.10
C THR A 63 -6.43 0.56 7.65
N ALA A 64 -7.27 1.14 6.78
CA ALA A 64 -8.46 1.88 7.21
C ALA A 64 -9.50 0.98 7.90
N LEU A 65 -9.57 -0.30 7.50
CA LEU A 65 -10.42 -1.32 8.10
C LEU A 65 -9.93 -1.64 9.52
N VAL A 66 -8.64 -1.93 9.68
CA VAL A 66 -8.02 -2.19 10.99
C VAL A 66 -8.21 -1.01 11.94
N ASN A 67 -7.97 0.22 11.48
CA ASN A 67 -8.08 1.42 12.33
C ASN A 67 -9.49 1.71 12.85
N ARG A 68 -10.51 1.03 12.30
CA ARG A 68 -11.92 1.19 12.69
C ARG A 68 -12.55 -0.06 13.24
N ALA A 69 -11.92 -1.22 13.06
CA ALA A 69 -12.43 -2.44 13.61
C ALA A 69 -12.25 -2.41 15.14
N GLU A 70 -13.30 -2.77 15.85
CA GLU A 70 -13.26 -2.89 17.32
C GLU A 70 -12.57 -4.18 17.77
N THR A 71 -12.41 -5.13 16.85
CA THR A 71 -11.81 -6.44 17.09
C THR A 71 -10.32 -6.44 16.77
N GLU A 72 -9.54 -7.11 17.60
CA GLU A 72 -8.12 -7.33 17.37
C GLU A 72 -7.90 -8.60 16.52
N GLY A 73 -7.04 -8.51 15.50
CA GLY A 73 -6.68 -9.68 14.70
C GLY A 73 -5.96 -9.38 13.39
N THR A 74 -5.98 -10.38 12.50
CA THR A 74 -5.45 -10.31 11.14
C THR A 74 -6.59 -10.20 10.15
N TYR A 75 -6.55 -9.16 9.32
CA TYR A 75 -7.57 -8.87 8.32
C TYR A 75 -7.02 -9.17 6.94
N LEU A 76 -7.54 -10.21 6.30
CA LEU A 76 -7.31 -10.52 4.90
C LEU A 76 -8.30 -9.74 4.05
N VAL A 77 -7.80 -8.98 3.09
CA VAL A 77 -8.58 -8.12 2.21
C VAL A 77 -8.34 -8.55 0.77
N VAL A 78 -9.43 -8.72 0.04
CA VAL A 78 -9.44 -9.03 -1.39
C VAL A 78 -10.20 -7.92 -2.11
N GLY A 79 -9.51 -7.29 -3.07
CA GLY A 79 -10.04 -6.22 -3.92
C GLY A 79 -10.65 -6.76 -5.23
N SER A 80 -10.74 -5.90 -6.25
CA SER A 80 -11.10 -6.33 -7.62
C SER A 80 -10.00 -7.16 -8.32
N GLY A 81 -8.76 -7.12 -7.82
CA GLY A 81 -7.65 -7.88 -8.37
C GLY A 81 -7.48 -9.24 -7.69
N PRO A 82 -6.60 -10.11 -8.23
CA PRO A 82 -6.32 -11.38 -7.60
C PRO A 82 -5.67 -11.18 -6.22
N THR A 83 -4.78 -10.20 -6.04
CA THR A 83 -3.96 -10.09 -4.81
C THR A 83 -4.75 -10.12 -3.49
N VAL A 84 -4.36 -11.03 -2.59
CA VAL A 84 -4.80 -11.01 -1.19
C VAL A 84 -3.82 -10.13 -0.42
N VAL A 85 -4.31 -9.15 0.32
CA VAL A 85 -3.49 -8.32 1.20
C VAL A 85 -3.89 -8.53 2.64
N SER A 86 -2.99 -8.27 3.59
CA SER A 86 -3.31 -8.28 5.00
C SER A 86 -3.10 -6.91 5.63
N ALA A 87 -3.88 -6.62 6.67
CA ALA A 87 -3.53 -5.66 7.71
C ALA A 87 -3.74 -6.31 9.07
N ARG A 88 -3.03 -5.85 10.09
CA ARG A 88 -3.11 -6.40 11.45
C ARG A 88 -3.31 -5.26 12.44
N SER A 89 -4.14 -5.49 13.46
CA SER A 89 -4.26 -4.56 14.59
C SER A 89 -2.92 -4.42 15.32
N ASP A 90 -2.52 -3.18 15.60
CA ASP A 90 -1.29 -2.88 16.32
C ASP A 90 -1.40 -3.31 17.78
N GLY A 91 -0.42 -4.08 18.25
CA GLY A 91 -0.36 -4.57 19.63
C GLY A 91 0.65 -5.69 19.80
N ALA A 92 1.48 -5.62 20.85
CA ALA A 92 2.48 -6.65 21.16
C ALA A 92 1.88 -8.04 21.47
N ARG A 93 0.55 -8.12 21.59
CA ARG A 93 -0.19 -9.35 21.93
C ARG A 93 -1.42 -9.57 21.03
N THR A 94 -1.46 -8.97 19.84
CA THR A 94 -2.57 -9.20 18.91
C THR A 94 -2.69 -10.71 18.67
N PRO A 95 -3.81 -11.36 19.03
CA PRO A 95 -3.98 -12.80 18.87
C PRO A 95 -4.02 -13.20 17.39
N GLY A 96 -3.70 -14.47 17.10
CA GLY A 96 -3.67 -15.05 15.76
C GLY A 96 -2.27 -15.32 15.20
N PRO A 97 -2.14 -15.63 13.90
CA PRO A 97 -0.87 -16.02 13.26
C PRO A 97 0.22 -14.96 13.45
N SER A 98 1.50 -15.34 13.50
CA SER A 98 2.59 -14.36 13.60
C SER A 98 2.68 -13.48 12.34
N SER A 99 3.25 -12.27 12.46
CA SER A 99 3.44 -11.39 11.30
C SER A 99 4.27 -12.06 10.20
N ASP A 100 5.24 -12.90 10.60
CA ASP A 100 6.06 -13.66 9.66
C ASP A 100 5.25 -14.73 8.93
N THR A 101 4.40 -15.49 9.65
CA THR A 101 3.49 -16.47 9.03
C THR A 101 2.55 -15.82 8.03
N VAL A 102 1.96 -14.66 8.38
CA VAL A 102 1.09 -13.92 7.45
C VAL A 102 1.86 -13.48 6.20
N ARG A 103 3.07 -12.92 6.38
CA ARG A 103 3.92 -12.50 5.27
C ARG A 103 4.30 -13.67 4.36
N MET A 104 4.68 -14.81 4.92
CA MET A 104 5.03 -16.03 4.17
C MET A 104 3.82 -16.58 3.41
N ALA A 105 2.66 -16.72 4.06
CA ALA A 105 1.44 -17.22 3.43
C ALA A 105 1.00 -16.33 2.26
N LEU A 106 1.03 -15.01 2.44
CA LEU A 106 0.69 -14.06 1.37
C LEU A 106 1.70 -14.08 0.22
N ALA A 107 3.00 -14.23 0.50
CA ALA A 107 3.99 -14.37 -0.56
C ALA A 107 3.72 -15.63 -1.40
N VAL A 108 3.44 -16.77 -0.75
CA VAL A 108 3.08 -18.01 -1.45
C VAL A 108 1.82 -17.81 -2.30
N VAL A 109 0.74 -17.26 -1.76
CA VAL A 109 -0.54 -17.14 -2.50
C VAL A 109 -0.49 -16.10 -3.62
N ASN A 110 0.32 -15.05 -3.49
CA ASN A 110 0.37 -13.97 -4.47
C ASN A 110 1.48 -14.15 -5.53
N GLU A 111 2.57 -14.85 -5.23
CA GLU A 111 3.72 -14.94 -6.13
C GLU A 111 3.82 -16.30 -6.84
N ARG A 112 3.13 -17.33 -6.37
CA ARG A 112 3.16 -18.65 -6.98
C ARG A 112 2.46 -18.62 -8.36
N PRO A 113 3.10 -19.07 -9.46
CA PRO A 113 2.57 -18.88 -10.82
C PRO A 113 1.25 -19.60 -11.13
N ASP A 114 1.00 -20.73 -10.47
CA ASP A 114 -0.26 -21.47 -10.53
C ASP A 114 -1.40 -20.70 -9.83
N MET A 115 -1.11 -20.04 -8.70
CA MET A 115 -2.07 -19.22 -7.97
C MET A 115 -2.50 -17.96 -8.71
N ALA A 116 -1.66 -17.42 -9.60
CA ALA A 116 -2.04 -16.28 -10.44
C ALA A 116 -3.25 -16.55 -11.34
N ARG A 117 -3.59 -17.82 -11.59
CA ARG A 117 -4.77 -18.25 -12.36
C ARG A 117 -5.79 -19.03 -11.54
N ALA A 118 -5.48 -19.32 -10.28
CA ALA A 118 -6.37 -20.06 -9.41
C ALA A 118 -7.60 -19.22 -9.04
N SER A 119 -8.69 -19.89 -8.68
CA SER A 119 -9.89 -19.20 -8.22
C SER A 119 -9.63 -18.48 -6.89
N LEU A 120 -10.47 -17.50 -6.55
CA LEU A 120 -10.42 -16.88 -5.23
C LEU A 120 -10.57 -17.92 -4.10
N ASP A 121 -11.43 -18.92 -4.31
CA ASP A 121 -11.68 -20.00 -3.34
C ASP A 121 -10.40 -20.78 -3.05
N ASP A 122 -9.68 -21.23 -4.08
CA ASP A 122 -8.42 -21.97 -3.94
C ASP A 122 -7.35 -21.16 -3.21
N ARG A 123 -7.33 -19.85 -3.45
CA ARG A 123 -6.33 -18.94 -2.88
C ARG A 123 -6.64 -18.60 -1.44
N LEU A 124 -7.92 -18.47 -1.10
CA LEU A 124 -8.37 -18.34 0.28
C LEU A 124 -8.14 -19.65 1.05
N ASP A 125 -8.40 -20.82 0.47
CA ASP A 125 -8.06 -22.09 1.12
C ASP A 125 -6.57 -22.19 1.41
N LEU A 126 -5.75 -21.93 0.39
CA LEU A 126 -4.30 -22.01 0.55
C LEU A 126 -3.79 -21.00 1.59
N VAL A 127 -4.28 -19.75 1.58
CA VAL A 127 -3.82 -18.77 2.58
C VAL A 127 -4.23 -19.21 3.98
N LEU A 128 -5.44 -19.71 4.18
CA LEU A 128 -5.93 -20.14 5.50
C LEU A 128 -5.22 -21.41 5.99
N ASP A 129 -4.96 -22.38 5.10
CA ASP A 129 -4.15 -23.56 5.41
C ASP A 129 -2.76 -23.17 5.93
N LEU A 130 -2.10 -22.22 5.25
CA LEU A 130 -0.78 -21.75 5.64
C LEU A 130 -0.80 -20.90 6.92
N LEU A 131 -1.87 -20.14 7.17
CA LEU A 131 -2.03 -19.41 8.43
C LEU A 131 -2.26 -20.34 9.62
N GLY A 132 -2.87 -21.52 9.40
CA GLY A 132 -3.10 -22.53 10.43
C GLY A 132 -1.89 -23.39 10.79
N ASP A 133 -0.92 -23.53 9.87
CA ASP A 133 0.33 -24.26 10.08
C ASP A 133 1.55 -23.40 9.69
N GLU A 134 2.14 -22.73 10.68
CA GLU A 134 3.36 -21.93 10.51
C GLU A 134 4.52 -22.71 9.86
N ARG A 135 4.64 -24.01 10.15
CA ARG A 135 5.69 -24.84 9.54
C ARG A 135 5.36 -25.10 8.07
N ALA A 136 4.09 -25.23 7.69
CA ALA A 136 3.69 -25.32 6.29
C ALA A 136 3.95 -24.02 5.54
N ALA A 137 3.61 -22.86 6.15
CA ALA A 137 3.93 -21.55 5.59
C ALA A 137 5.43 -21.39 5.30
N ALA A 138 6.28 -21.72 6.26
CA ALA A 138 7.74 -21.66 6.09
C ALA A 138 8.23 -22.59 4.98
N ARG A 139 7.80 -23.86 4.97
CA ARG A 139 8.20 -24.84 3.94
C ARG A 139 7.78 -24.42 2.53
N GLU A 140 6.55 -23.95 2.33
CA GLU A 140 6.06 -23.52 1.02
C GLU A 140 6.76 -22.23 0.57
N TYR A 141 7.04 -21.32 1.49
CA TYR A 141 7.81 -20.12 1.20
C TYR A 141 9.25 -20.43 0.77
N GLU A 142 9.94 -21.34 1.48
CA GLU A 142 11.27 -21.83 1.08
C GLU A 142 11.26 -22.52 -0.29
N ARG A 143 10.23 -23.31 -0.61
CA ARG A 143 10.06 -23.91 -1.94
C ARG A 143 9.90 -22.86 -3.03
N LEU A 144 9.08 -21.84 -2.77
CA LEU A 144 8.90 -20.71 -3.68
C LEU A 144 10.23 -19.95 -3.89
N ALA A 145 10.98 -19.68 -2.82
CA ALA A 145 12.26 -18.99 -2.88
C ALA A 145 13.33 -19.80 -3.65
N SER A 146 13.45 -21.10 -3.34
CA SER A 146 14.45 -22.00 -3.92
C SER A 146 14.21 -22.30 -5.41
N GLY A 147 12.95 -22.47 -5.84
CA GLY A 147 12.59 -22.67 -7.25
C GLY A 147 12.90 -21.46 -8.16
N SER A 148 13.21 -20.30 -7.59
CA SER A 148 13.55 -19.09 -8.34
C SER A 148 15.03 -19.00 -8.76
N GLU A 149 15.92 -19.80 -8.15
CA GLU A 149 17.38 -19.71 -8.33
C GLU A 149 17.94 -20.53 -9.53
N GLN A 150 17.22 -21.55 -10.02
CA GLN A 150 17.73 -22.48 -11.04
C GLN A 150 17.81 -21.93 -12.49
N GLY A 151 17.59 -20.63 -12.70
CA GLY A 151 17.63 -19.98 -14.02
C GLY A 151 18.76 -18.98 -14.25
N ARG A 152 19.75 -18.86 -13.36
CA ARG A 152 20.65 -17.69 -13.30
C ARG A 152 22.10 -17.94 -13.72
N THR A 153 22.32 -18.63 -14.84
CA THR A 153 23.66 -18.75 -15.46
C THR A 153 23.63 -18.71 -17.01
N VAL A 154 23.05 -17.68 -17.64
CA VAL A 154 23.41 -17.35 -19.05
C VAL A 154 23.26 -15.85 -19.37
N SER A 155 24.32 -15.30 -19.99
CA SER A 155 24.42 -14.07 -20.79
C SER A 155 24.49 -12.70 -20.11
N LEU A 156 25.73 -12.34 -19.75
CA LEU A 156 26.20 -10.98 -19.49
C LEU A 156 27.17 -10.57 -20.61
N VAL A 157 26.70 -10.42 -21.85
CA VAL A 157 27.44 -9.77 -22.95
C VAL A 157 26.39 -9.19 -23.91
N VAL A 158 26.62 -7.96 -24.41
CA VAL A 158 25.83 -7.23 -25.43
C VAL A 158 24.61 -6.46 -24.91
N VAL A 159 24.80 -5.23 -24.39
CA VAL A 159 24.02 -4.03 -24.80
C VAL A 159 24.83 -2.78 -24.43
N LEU A 160 25.79 -2.41 -25.26
CA LEU A 160 26.29 -1.05 -25.38
C LEU A 160 26.04 -0.67 -26.85
N VAL A 161 25.41 0.48 -27.12
CA VAL A 161 25.13 1.04 -28.46
C VAL A 161 23.82 0.59 -29.16
N ALA A 162 22.66 1.05 -28.68
CA ALA A 162 21.43 1.24 -29.50
C ALA A 162 20.38 2.12 -28.78
N ALA A 163 20.82 3.16 -28.05
CA ALA A 163 19.93 4.04 -27.29
C ALA A 163 19.44 5.20 -28.17
N LEU A 164 18.28 5.02 -28.82
CA LEU A 164 17.38 6.13 -29.23
C LEU A 164 16.01 5.62 -29.71
N PRO A 165 15.86 4.49 -30.44
CA PRO A 165 14.52 3.91 -30.69
C PRO A 165 13.97 3.10 -29.50
N LEU A 166 14.81 2.75 -28.51
CA LEU A 166 14.42 1.98 -27.32
C LEU A 166 13.63 2.77 -26.27
N VAL A 167 13.53 4.10 -26.36
CA VAL A 167 12.76 4.87 -25.36
C VAL A 167 11.26 4.76 -25.64
N VAL A 168 10.84 4.80 -26.90
CA VAL A 168 9.42 4.63 -27.28
C VAL A 168 9.01 3.17 -27.16
N LEU A 169 9.84 2.23 -27.62
CA LEU A 169 9.59 0.80 -27.42
C LEU A 169 9.73 0.41 -25.93
N GLY A 170 10.58 1.10 -25.18
CA GLY A 170 10.79 0.94 -23.74
C GLY A 170 9.61 1.44 -22.93
N LEU A 171 8.99 2.58 -23.28
CA LEU A 171 7.76 3.05 -22.63
C LEU A 171 6.58 2.13 -22.94
N TRP A 172 6.46 1.67 -24.18
CA TRP A 172 5.42 0.73 -24.59
C TRP A 172 5.62 -0.67 -23.98
N ALA A 173 6.86 -1.12 -23.88
CA ALA A 173 7.23 -2.36 -23.17
C ALA A 173 7.11 -2.20 -21.65
N LEU A 174 7.34 -1.03 -21.06
CA LEU A 174 7.10 -0.76 -19.63
C LEU A 174 5.61 -0.83 -19.31
N ARG A 175 4.75 -0.27 -20.16
CA ARG A 175 3.29 -0.39 -20.02
C ARG A 175 2.81 -1.84 -20.11
N ARG A 176 3.46 -2.69 -20.91
CA ARG A 176 3.19 -4.14 -20.94
C ARG A 176 3.93 -4.95 -19.87
N ARG A 177 5.01 -4.42 -19.28
CA ARG A 177 5.79 -5.06 -18.20
C ARG A 177 5.32 -4.69 -16.80
N ALA A 178 4.47 -3.68 -16.64
CA ALA A 178 3.75 -3.41 -15.39
C ALA A 178 2.81 -4.56 -14.98
N LEU A 179 2.59 -5.56 -15.85
CA LEU A 179 1.88 -6.81 -15.59
C LEU A 179 2.81 -8.02 -15.37
N ARG A 180 4.11 -7.80 -15.10
CA ARG A 180 5.02 -8.89 -14.69
C ARG A 180 5.51 -8.69 -13.26
N PRO A 181 5.44 -9.73 -12.41
CA PRO A 181 5.84 -9.63 -11.01
C PRO A 181 7.34 -9.32 -10.91
N VAL A 182 7.65 -8.25 -10.20
CA VAL A 182 9.00 -7.92 -9.77
C VAL A 182 9.43 -9.02 -8.81
N ARG A 183 10.39 -9.85 -9.22
CA ARG A 183 11.03 -10.86 -8.36
C ARG A 183 11.76 -10.14 -7.23
N VAL A 184 11.28 -10.30 -6.01
CA VAL A 184 11.96 -9.82 -4.81
C VAL A 184 12.98 -10.89 -4.42
N VAL A 185 14.26 -10.61 -4.64
CA VAL A 185 15.35 -11.42 -4.08
C VAL A 185 15.34 -11.17 -2.57
N PRO A 186 15.42 -12.19 -1.70
CA PRO A 186 15.65 -11.97 -0.28
C PRO A 186 17.06 -11.39 -0.13
N LEU A 187 17.14 -10.07 -0.11
CA LEU A 187 18.36 -9.33 0.21
C LEU A 187 18.65 -9.61 1.68
N SER A 188 19.88 -10.01 2.01
CA SER A 188 20.29 -10.16 3.41
C SER A 188 19.99 -8.87 4.18
N GLU A 189 19.71 -8.95 5.49
CA GLU A 189 19.37 -7.78 6.32
C GLU A 189 20.37 -6.62 6.14
N ALA A 190 21.66 -6.94 6.00
CA ALA A 190 22.70 -5.95 5.69
C ALA A 190 22.51 -5.22 4.35
N VAL A 191 21.95 -5.86 3.33
CA VAL A 191 21.65 -5.24 2.04
C VAL A 191 20.34 -4.45 2.09
N VAL A 192 19.35 -4.88 2.87
CA VAL A 192 18.13 -4.08 3.11
C VAL A 192 18.49 -2.78 3.83
N ASP A 193 19.31 -2.84 4.88
CA ASP A 193 19.80 -1.67 5.60
C ASP A 193 20.64 -0.75 4.69
N THR A 194 21.44 -1.34 3.79
CA THR A 194 22.23 -0.56 2.82
C THR A 194 21.34 0.11 1.77
N VAL A 195 20.30 -0.56 1.29
CA VAL A 195 19.35 -0.01 0.31
C VAL A 195 18.48 1.06 0.95
N GLU A 196 18.01 0.84 2.18
CA GLU A 196 17.20 1.80 2.93
C GLU A 196 18.00 3.06 3.29
N SER A 197 19.24 2.89 3.76
CA SER A 197 20.14 4.03 4.02
C SER A 197 20.51 4.79 2.73
N ALA A 198 20.75 4.09 1.62
CA ALA A 198 21.00 4.71 0.32
C ALA A 198 19.78 5.48 -0.19
N ALA A 199 18.57 4.90 -0.09
CA ALA A 199 17.33 5.55 -0.48
C ALA A 199 17.03 6.77 0.38
N ARG A 200 17.24 6.69 1.71
CA ARG A 200 17.12 7.83 2.63
C ARG A 200 18.08 8.95 2.25
N GLU A 201 19.34 8.63 1.97
CA GLU A 201 20.36 9.63 1.62
C GLU A 201 20.11 10.27 0.25
N GLU A 202 19.61 9.50 -0.72
CA GLU A 202 19.17 10.02 -2.02
C GLU A 202 17.98 10.98 -1.86
N LEU A 203 16.95 10.57 -1.10
CA LEU A 203 15.78 11.40 -0.83
C LEU A 203 16.15 12.69 -0.08
N ARG A 204 17.04 12.60 0.91
CA ARG A 204 17.55 13.76 1.64
C ARG A 204 18.30 14.71 0.70
N ARG A 205 19.17 14.19 -0.18
CA ARG A 205 19.89 15.01 -1.17
C ARG A 205 18.96 15.73 -2.12
N ASP A 206 17.92 15.05 -2.62
CA ASP A 206 16.91 15.67 -3.48
C ASP A 206 16.15 16.78 -2.76
N LEU A 207 15.70 16.54 -1.52
CA LEU A 207 15.01 17.55 -0.72
C LEU A 207 15.90 18.76 -0.43
N VAL A 208 17.18 18.55 -0.06
CA VAL A 208 18.16 19.63 0.17
C VAL A 208 18.42 20.43 -1.11
N ARG A 209 18.48 19.77 -2.27
CA ARG A 209 18.64 20.43 -3.58
C ARG A 209 17.41 21.28 -3.94
N ASP A 210 16.22 20.78 -3.64
CA ASP A 210 14.97 21.41 -4.05
C ASP A 210 14.53 22.54 -3.08
N LEU A 211 14.88 22.45 -1.79
CA LEU A 211 14.49 23.41 -0.74
C LEU A 211 14.77 24.89 -1.10
N PRO A 212 15.94 25.28 -1.65
CA PRO A 212 16.20 26.66 -2.06
C PRO A 212 15.27 27.15 -3.16
N SER A 213 14.76 26.26 -4.02
CA SER A 213 13.83 26.63 -5.09
C SER A 213 12.48 27.05 -4.51
N TYR A 214 11.96 26.33 -3.51
CA TYR A 214 10.76 26.71 -2.77
C TYR A 214 10.96 28.04 -2.03
N GLY A 215 12.11 28.23 -1.37
CA GLY A 215 12.43 29.49 -0.70
C GLY A 215 12.40 30.70 -1.64
N ARG A 216 12.98 30.57 -2.86
CA ARG A 216 12.90 31.64 -3.89
C ARG A 216 11.46 31.94 -4.32
N ARG A 217 10.63 30.90 -4.44
CA ARG A 217 9.23 31.05 -4.85
C ARG A 217 8.37 31.70 -3.76
N VAL A 218 8.59 31.34 -2.50
CA VAL A 218 7.95 32.01 -1.35
C VAL A 218 8.37 33.47 -1.28
N ALA A 219 9.66 33.76 -1.46
CA ALA A 219 10.19 35.13 -1.43
C ALA A 219 9.65 36.00 -2.58
N GLY A 220 9.46 35.43 -3.77
CA GLY A 220 8.93 36.11 -4.95
C GLY A 220 7.40 36.11 -5.07
N PHE A 221 6.67 35.66 -4.04
CA PHE A 221 5.22 35.53 -4.12
C PHE A 221 4.51 36.85 -3.83
N GLU A 222 3.79 37.38 -4.84
CA GLU A 222 3.09 38.68 -4.78
C GLU A 222 1.60 38.57 -4.38
N GLY A 223 1.15 37.41 -3.87
CA GLY A 223 -0.24 37.19 -3.50
C GLY A 223 -0.66 37.77 -2.13
N PRO A 224 -1.88 37.46 -1.66
CA PRO A 224 -2.40 37.87 -0.36
C PRO A 224 -1.44 37.50 0.79
N ARG A 225 -1.24 38.42 1.74
CA ARG A 225 -0.34 38.23 2.90
C ARG A 225 -0.64 36.96 3.71
N SER A 226 -1.91 36.58 3.84
CA SER A 226 -2.32 35.36 4.54
C SER A 226 -1.92 34.06 3.83
N ARG A 227 -1.72 34.09 2.50
CA ARG A 227 -1.18 32.96 1.74
C ARG A 227 0.34 32.92 1.83
N ALA A 228 0.99 34.08 1.71
CA ALA A 228 2.43 34.21 1.89
C ALA A 228 2.87 33.70 3.28
N ALA A 229 2.15 34.09 4.34
CA ALA A 229 2.42 33.64 5.71
C ALA A 229 2.26 32.12 5.89
N ARG A 230 1.24 31.50 5.26
CA ARG A 230 1.05 30.04 5.32
C ARG A 230 2.13 29.29 4.55
N ALA A 231 2.48 29.76 3.36
CA ALA A 231 3.55 29.18 2.56
C ALA A 231 4.90 29.27 3.31
N LEU A 232 5.19 30.41 3.92
CA LEU A 232 6.40 30.61 4.73
C LEU A 232 6.42 29.70 5.96
N ALA A 233 5.32 29.60 6.71
CA ALA A 233 5.24 28.73 7.88
C ALA A 233 5.45 27.24 7.52
N ALA A 234 4.87 26.78 6.41
CA ALA A 234 5.07 25.43 5.90
C ALA A 234 6.52 25.19 5.45
N TYR A 235 7.12 26.18 4.77
CA TYR A 235 8.53 26.14 4.37
C TYR A 235 9.50 26.09 5.57
N GLU A 236 9.29 26.92 6.58
CA GLU A 236 10.10 26.92 7.82
C GLU A 236 9.92 25.63 8.63
N ALA A 237 8.71 25.08 8.67
CA ALA A 237 8.47 23.76 9.26
C ALA A 237 9.22 22.67 8.50
N ALA A 238 9.17 22.68 7.16
CA ALA A 238 9.89 21.71 6.32
C ALA A 238 11.40 21.78 6.55
N GLY A 239 11.98 22.98 6.65
CA GLY A 239 13.40 23.16 6.96
C GLY A 239 13.78 22.58 8.32
N ARG A 240 13.00 22.88 9.37
CA ARG A 240 13.25 22.35 10.73
C ARG A 240 13.16 20.82 10.79
N VAL A 241 12.15 20.23 10.16
CA VAL A 241 12.00 18.77 10.13
C VAL A 241 13.14 18.14 9.32
N LEU A 242 13.57 18.74 8.21
CA LEU A 242 14.70 18.25 7.42
C LEU A 242 16.02 18.25 8.21
N ASP A 243 16.23 19.28 9.05
CA ASP A 243 17.42 19.37 9.89
C ASP A 243 17.46 18.27 10.96
N THR A 244 16.29 17.86 11.48
CA THR A 244 16.17 16.82 12.52
C THR A 244 15.81 15.42 11.99
N ALA A 245 15.63 15.25 10.68
CA ALA A 245 15.14 13.99 10.10
C ALA A 245 16.14 12.85 10.29
N GLU A 246 15.68 11.76 10.91
CA GLU A 246 16.48 10.56 11.18
C GLU A 246 16.08 9.39 10.26
N ASP A 247 14.81 9.31 9.88
CA ASP A 247 14.24 8.21 9.09
C ASP A 247 13.63 8.66 7.75
N VAL A 248 13.16 7.69 6.96
CA VAL A 248 12.51 7.96 5.67
C VAL A 248 11.14 8.63 5.86
N SER A 249 10.44 8.32 6.96
CA SER A 249 9.13 8.86 7.27
C SER A 249 9.17 10.37 7.50
N ASP A 250 10.19 10.86 8.21
CA ASP A 250 10.48 12.27 8.43
C ASP A 250 10.70 13.01 7.11
N LEU A 251 11.49 12.42 6.21
CA LEU A 251 11.76 12.97 4.88
C LEU A 251 10.50 13.03 4.01
N VAL A 252 9.62 12.02 4.11
CA VAL A 252 8.29 12.07 3.47
C VAL A 252 7.45 13.20 4.10
N GLY A 253 7.52 13.39 5.41
CA GLY A 253 6.90 14.51 6.11
C GLY A 253 7.37 15.88 5.59
N VAL A 254 8.68 16.05 5.38
CA VAL A 254 9.25 17.25 4.73
C VAL A 254 8.63 17.47 3.36
N ARG A 255 8.49 16.43 2.54
CA ARG A 255 7.89 16.54 1.21
C ARG A 255 6.44 17.02 1.28
N VAL A 256 5.64 16.46 2.18
CA VAL A 256 4.25 16.88 2.39
C VAL A 256 4.16 18.35 2.82
N LEU A 257 5.06 18.82 3.69
CA LEU A 257 5.12 20.23 4.07
C LEU A 257 5.47 21.16 2.90
N LEU A 258 6.38 20.72 2.01
CA LEU A 258 6.69 21.45 0.78
C LEU A 258 5.51 21.46 -0.21
N ASP A 259 4.74 20.37 -0.29
CA ASP A 259 3.50 20.33 -1.07
C ASP A 259 2.42 21.25 -0.49
N HIS A 260 2.33 21.39 0.83
CA HIS A 260 1.46 22.39 1.48
C HIS A 260 1.91 23.82 1.21
N CYS A 261 3.23 24.07 1.20
CA CYS A 261 3.79 25.35 0.77
C CYS A 261 3.36 25.66 -0.67
N GLU A 262 3.53 24.70 -1.57
CA GLU A 262 3.13 24.81 -2.97
C GLU A 262 1.63 25.08 -3.15
N ALA A 263 0.80 24.33 -2.42
CA ALA A 263 -0.65 24.50 -2.44
C ALA A 263 -1.04 25.91 -1.96
N ALA A 264 -0.36 26.45 -0.95
CA ALA A 264 -0.61 27.81 -0.49
C ALA A 264 -0.23 28.88 -1.52
N LEU A 265 0.85 28.67 -2.28
CA LEU A 265 1.28 29.56 -3.36
C LEU A 265 0.34 29.50 -4.58
N THR A 266 -0.14 28.30 -4.93
CA THR A 266 -0.93 28.04 -6.14
C THR A 266 -2.45 28.15 -5.96
N ALA A 267 -2.95 28.06 -4.72
CA ALA A 267 -4.39 28.17 -4.46
C ALA A 267 -4.95 29.48 -5.02
N GLY A 268 -5.99 29.37 -5.87
CA GLY A 268 -6.71 30.51 -6.42
C GLY A 268 -7.33 31.39 -5.34
N PRO A 269 -7.83 32.59 -5.70
CA PRO A 269 -8.52 33.45 -4.74
C PRO A 269 -9.66 32.69 -4.08
N THR A 270 -9.60 32.56 -2.76
CA THR A 270 -10.69 31.99 -1.97
C THR A 270 -11.91 32.90 -2.15
N PRO A 271 -13.08 32.38 -2.56
CA PRO A 271 -14.27 33.20 -2.70
C PRO A 271 -14.56 33.86 -1.36
N ALA A 272 -14.59 35.19 -1.36
CA ALA A 272 -14.92 35.98 -0.19
C ALA A 272 -16.27 35.49 0.32
N THR A 273 -16.27 34.99 1.56
CA THR A 273 -17.48 34.62 2.28
C THR A 273 -18.36 35.86 2.31
N ALA A 274 -19.42 35.85 1.51
CA ALA A 274 -20.40 36.93 1.48
C ALA A 274 -20.96 37.06 2.89
N SER A 275 -20.58 38.14 3.56
CA SER A 275 -21.17 38.56 4.83
C SER A 275 -22.66 38.81 4.57
N SER A 276 -23.49 37.84 4.94
CA SER A 276 -24.92 38.01 5.07
C SER A 276 -25.17 39.00 6.21
N THR A 277 -25.33 40.27 5.87
CA THR A 277 -25.90 41.29 6.74
C THR A 277 -27.36 40.89 7.04
N PRO A 278 -27.75 40.58 8.29
CA PRO A 278 -29.15 40.38 8.62
C PRO A 278 -29.79 41.77 8.73
N GLY A 279 -30.47 42.19 7.66
CA GLY A 279 -31.33 43.37 7.66
C GLY A 279 -32.57 43.12 8.51
N THR A 280 -32.62 43.77 9.66
CA THR A 280 -33.76 43.94 10.56
C THR A 280 -34.98 44.43 9.76
N ARG A 281 -36.12 43.74 9.90
CA ARG A 281 -37.44 44.26 9.52
C ARG A 281 -38.08 44.85 10.77
N GLU A 282 -38.32 46.16 10.74
CA GLU A 282 -39.39 46.83 11.48
C GLU A 282 -40.73 46.64 10.76
#